data_AF-A0A0M3DHW5-F1
#
_entry.id   AF-A0A0M3DHW5-F1
#
_cell.length_a   1.000
_cell.length_b   1.000
_cell.length_c   1.000
_cell.angle_alpha   90.00
_cell.angle_beta   90.00
_cell.angle_gamma   90.00
#
_symmetry.space_group_name_H-M   'P 1'
#
loop_
_entity.id
_entity.type
_entity.pdbx_description
1 polymer ?
#
loop_
_entity_poly.entity_id
_entity_poly.type
_entity_poly.pdbx_seq_one_letter_code
_entity_poly.pdbx_strand_id
1 'polypeptide(L)' 'MITKEMTLLSIVEKYPKTEDVFHQYDKIIGECLLCNNLFDTIETVSNKYKINLDSILEKLNIE' A
#
# COMPACT_ATOMS: atom_id res chain seq x y z
N MET A 1 -11.82 7.62 -1.24
CA MET A 1 -11.29 7.03 -2.49
C MET A 1 -9.79 7.23 -2.51
N ILE A 2 -9.05 6.13 -2.50
CA ILE A 2 -7.59 6.07 -2.50
C ILE A 2 -7.12 5.93 -3.95
N THR A 3 -6.13 6.72 -4.35
CA THR A 3 -5.54 6.71 -5.71
C THR A 3 -4.07 6.29 -5.67
N LYS A 4 -3.54 5.89 -6.82
CA LYS A 4 -2.18 5.32 -6.94
C LYS A 4 -1.05 6.32 -6.63
N GLU A 5 -1.33 7.61 -6.73
CA GLU A 5 -0.42 8.73 -6.48
C GLU A 5 -0.33 9.09 -4.98
N MET A 6 -1.21 8.54 -4.15
CA MET A 6 -1.17 8.75 -2.70
C MET A 6 0.02 7.98 -2.09
N THR A 7 0.67 8.59 -1.10
CA THR A 7 1.72 7.92 -0.33
C THR A 7 1.14 6.97 0.70
N LEU A 8 1.88 5.91 1.03
CA LEU A 8 1.49 4.95 2.07
C LEU A 8 1.16 5.66 3.39
N LEU A 9 1.99 6.63 3.81
CA LEU A 9 1.74 7.47 4.97
C LEU A 9 0.38 8.18 4.91
N SER A 10 0.11 8.88 3.80
CA SER A 10 -1.13 9.65 3.66
C SER A 10 -2.38 8.76 3.67
N ILE A 11 -2.23 7.50 3.25
CA ILE A 11 -3.30 6.52 3.25
C ILE A 11 -3.55 6.03 4.66
N VAL A 12 -2.53 5.56 5.39
CA VAL A 12 -2.72 5.05 6.77
C VAL A 12 -3.12 6.16 7.75
N GLU A 13 -2.69 7.40 7.53
CA GLU A 13 -3.12 8.56 8.34
C GLU A 13 -4.61 8.86 8.16
N LYS A 14 -5.11 8.83 6.91
CA LYS A 14 -6.52 9.12 6.59
C LYS A 14 -7.44 7.92 6.78
N TYR A 15 -6.91 6.71 6.60
CA TYR A 15 -7.63 5.45 6.60
C TYR A 15 -6.87 4.39 7.42
N PRO A 16 -6.83 4.50 8.76
CA PRO A 16 -6.00 3.62 9.60
C PRO A 16 -6.22 2.12 9.40
N LYS A 17 -7.44 1.69 9.04
CA LYS A 17 -7.76 0.28 8.75
C LYS A 17 -6.97 -0.30 7.58
N THR A 18 -6.49 0.54 6.67
CA THR A 18 -5.69 0.10 5.51
C THR A 18 -4.31 -0.41 5.90
N GLU A 19 -3.84 -0.16 7.12
CA GLU A 19 -2.59 -0.72 7.67
C GLU A 19 -2.58 -2.25 7.56
N ASP A 20 -3.71 -2.91 7.85
CA ASP A 20 -3.85 -4.37 7.76
C ASP A 20 -3.70 -4.87 6.31
N VAL A 21 -4.14 -4.08 5.32
CA VAL A 21 -3.97 -4.40 3.91
C VAL A 21 -2.48 -4.40 3.56
N PHE A 22 -1.71 -3.39 4.00
CA PHE A 22 -0.27 -3.35 3.75
C PHE A 22 0.47 -4.52 4.43
N HIS A 23 0.12 -4.85 5.68
CA HIS A 23 0.71 -6.01 6.38
C HIS A 23 0.42 -7.36 5.71
N GLN A 24 -0.67 -7.51 4.94
CA GLN A 24 -0.88 -8.72 4.13
C GLN A 24 0.17 -8.88 3.04
N TYR A 25 0.64 -7.77 2.45
CA TYR A 25 1.66 -7.76 1.42
C TYR A 25 3.07 -7.94 1.99
N ASP A 26 3.33 -7.54 3.24
CA ASP A 26 4.63 -7.74 3.90
C ASP A 26 5.07 -9.21 3.87
N LYS A 27 4.13 -10.13 4.08
CA LYS A 27 4.37 -11.58 4.02
C LYS A 27 4.71 -12.07 2.60
N ILE A 28 4.23 -11.37 1.58
CA ILE A 28 4.44 -11.71 0.18
C ILE A 28 5.81 -11.21 -0.28
N ILE A 29 6.19 -10.00 0.13
CA ILE A 29 7.45 -9.37 -0.29
C ILE A 29 8.64 -9.73 0.62
N GLY A 30 8.38 -10.22 1.83
CA GLY A 30 9.39 -10.60 2.82
C GLY A 30 9.99 -9.42 3.60
N GLU A 31 9.37 -8.25 3.52
CA GLU A 31 9.82 -7.00 4.14
C GLU A 31 8.61 -6.17 4.57
N CYS A 32 8.81 -5.22 5.49
CA CYS A 32 7.75 -4.32 5.93
C CYS A 32 7.58 -3.14 4.94
N LEU A 33 6.46 -3.12 4.20
CA LEU A 33 6.14 -2.06 3.24
C LEU A 33 6.11 -0.68 3.90
N LEU A 34 5.44 -0.57 5.04
CA LEU A 34 5.30 0.70 5.75
C LEU A 34 6.63 1.16 6.34
N CYS A 35 7.56 0.26 6.64
CA CYS A 35 8.86 0.61 7.18
C CYS A 35 9.81 1.11 6.06
N ASN A 36 9.79 0.42 4.92
CA ASN A 36 10.74 0.66 3.83
C ASN A 36 10.23 1.63 2.76
N ASN A 37 8.92 1.91 2.72
CA ASN A 37 8.27 2.65 1.63
C ASN A 37 7.18 3.61 2.12
N LEU A 38 7.21 4.02 3.40
CA LEU A 38 6.20 4.89 4.01
C LEU A 38 5.89 6.15 3.19
N PHE A 39 6.92 6.75 2.60
CA PHE A 39 6.82 8.00 1.84
C PHE A 39 6.66 7.78 0.33
N ASP A 40 6.71 6.53 -0.13
CA ASP A 40 6.49 6.20 -1.54
C ASP A 40 5.00 6.12 -1.86
N THR A 41 4.67 6.31 -3.14
CA THR A 41 3.31 6.14 -3.65
C THR A 41 2.97 4.66 -3.85
N ILE A 42 1.68 4.33 -3.90
CA ILE A 42 1.22 2.96 -4.24
C ILE A 42 1.78 2.53 -5.60
N GLU A 43 1.80 3.41 -6.59
CA GLU A 43 2.35 3.13 -7.91
C GLU A 43 3.84 2.76 -7.84
N THR A 44 4.64 3.52 -7.10
CA THR A 44 6.07 3.24 -6.90
C THR A 44 6.28 1.88 -6.22
N VAL A 45 5.53 1.61 -5.14
CA VAL A 45 5.57 0.33 -4.42
C VAL A 45 5.18 -0.84 -5.33
N SER A 46 4.10 -0.69 -6.08
CA SER A 46 3.59 -1.73 -6.98
C SER A 46 4.63 -2.07 -8.06
N ASN A 47 5.26 -1.05 -8.65
CA ASN A 47 6.32 -1.26 -9.64
C ASN A 47 7.58 -1.88 -9.02
N LYS A 48 7.99 -1.43 -7.83
CA LYS A 48 9.19 -1.92 -7.12
C LYS A 48 9.09 -3.40 -6.77
N TYR A 49 7.97 -3.83 -6.18
CA TYR A 49 7.78 -5.21 -5.73
C TYR A 49 7.01 -6.09 -6.72
N LYS A 50 6.70 -5.57 -7.92
CA LYS A 50 5.90 -6.26 -8.95
C LYS A 50 4.55 -6.74 -8.42
N ILE A 51 3.94 -5.94 -7.55
CA ILE A 51 2.57 -6.16 -7.05
C ILE A 51 1.60 -5.60 -8.10
N ASN A 52 0.49 -6.30 -8.33
CA ASN A 52 -0.56 -5.79 -9.21
C ASN A 52 -1.21 -4.55 -8.58
N LEU A 53 -1.05 -3.40 -9.27
CA LEU A 53 -1.53 -2.10 -8.80
C LEU A 53 -3.05 -2.05 -8.62
N ASP A 54 -3.80 -2.65 -9.54
CA ASP A 54 -5.26 -2.65 -9.47
C ASP A 54 -5.75 -3.46 -8.26
N SER A 55 -5.11 -4.60 -7.98
CA SER A 55 -5.46 -5.49 -6.86
C SER A 55 -5.26 -4.82 -5.50
N ILE A 56 -4.16 -4.07 -5.32
CA ILE A 56 -3.93 -3.34 -4.06
C ILE A 56 -4.89 -2.15 -3.93
N LEU A 57 -5.17 -1.42 -5.02
CA LEU A 57 -6.14 -0.32 -5.01
C LEU A 57 -7.56 -0.79 -4.72
N GLU A 58 -7.97 -1.94 -5.28
CA GLU A 58 -9.26 -2.56 -5.00
C GLU A 58 -9.38 -2.89 -3.51
N LYS A 59 -8.40 -3.61 -2.93
CA LYS A 59 -8.39 -3.92 -1.49
C LYS A 59 -8.43 -2.67 -0.62
N LEU A 60 -7.66 -1.65 -0.95
CA LEU A 60 -7.61 -0.40 -0.18
C LEU A 60 -8.93 0.39 -0.22
N ASN A 61 -9.69 0.33 -1.32
CA ASN A 61 -10.95 1.05 -1.48
C ASN A 61 -12.19 0.26 -1.02
N ILE A 62 -12.02 -1.00 -0.60
CA ILE A 62 -13.11 -1.85 -0.08
C ILE A 62 -13.24 -1.74 1.45
N GLU A 63 -12.17 -1.36 2.16
CA GLU A 63 -12.10 -1.22 3.63
C GLU A 63 -12.70 0.09 4.20
#